data_AF-A0A6C0KTC0-F1
#
_entry.id   AF-A0A6C0KTC0-F1
#
_cell.length_a   1.000
_cell.length_b   1.000
_cell.length_c   1.000
_cell.angle_alpha   90.00
_cell.angle_beta   90.00
_cell.angle_gamma   90.00
#
_symmetry.space_group_name_H-M   'P 1'
#
loop_
_entity.id
_entity.type
_entity.pdbx_description
1 polymer ?
#
loop_
_entity_poly.entity_id
_entity_poly.type
_entity_poly.pdbx_seq_one_letter_code
_entity_poly.pdbx_strand_id
1 'polypeptide(L)'
;MIPENRLFDNFNPNTLYNFIETKNDSKRIDDSDSDENNDFISNFDEEYRDLQEKMEEILGMTNKFNSFDEIVDYENNTQQISYSYNTDILITDLKKYLDTHELPRKFHLCPYQINNSGLRPFLQFFLRKHHESHKTESDKLTFITFENLDTFDSVVNKCFKVLEVIFLSYMKVSYYKYKGFLEKDNEIYLFYDCTNSKVGTHRLESHCDLWLVLMDEIINSRNVCNFQINSIVTDLFLQNPELIYLTDSNKNNYELPVAAYTGRQDSQINFVTVFGAGTTTDDFEALVGPYYYFTDYDNALNMFTYEPKKKNGIIRFALFMGNMKVPLNSSNDMPDLSEKTQKLLLKDVTATTREYKTVRSLLKVSDRDGKWSEDYDSIYIGKIQLDDCIENKYGPYWVTKLYEQQTPLTYHIIKNKISTSEKICSEKL
;
A
#
# COMPACT_ATOMS: atom_id res chain seq x y z
N MET A 1 23.63 43.88 -7.92
CA MET A 1 23.59 44.33 -6.51
C MET A 1 22.13 44.32 -6.08
N ILE A 2 21.71 43.23 -5.44
CA ILE A 2 20.35 43.02 -4.93
C ILE A 2 20.52 42.83 -3.41
N PRO A 3 19.74 43.49 -2.56
CA PRO A 3 19.93 43.42 -1.12
C PRO A 3 19.40 42.09 -0.56
N GLU A 4 20.16 41.58 0.41
CA GLU A 4 19.80 40.48 1.29
C GLU A 4 18.45 40.75 1.99
N ASN A 5 17.64 39.70 2.12
CA ASN A 5 16.72 39.58 3.24
C ASN A 5 16.78 38.14 3.75
N ARG A 6 17.56 37.97 4.83
CA ARG A 6 17.39 36.90 5.80
C ARG A 6 16.08 37.17 6.54
N LEU A 7 15.20 36.18 6.64
CA LEU A 7 14.27 36.04 7.76
C LEU A 7 13.73 34.60 7.75
N PHE A 8 13.79 33.97 8.93
CA PHE A 8 13.40 32.61 9.30
C PHE A 8 14.43 31.49 9.06
N ASP A 9 15.60 31.65 9.69
CA ASP A 9 16.17 30.55 10.46
C ASP A 9 15.30 30.37 11.72
N ASN A 10 14.58 29.24 11.82
CA ASN A 10 14.00 28.61 13.01
C ASN A 10 12.61 28.01 12.70
N PHE A 11 12.59 26.97 11.87
CA PHE A 11 11.51 25.99 11.94
C PHE A 11 12.13 24.64 12.29
N ASN A 12 11.83 24.14 13.49
CA ASN A 12 12.27 22.85 13.98
C ASN A 12 11.09 21.86 13.85
N PRO A 13 11.13 20.88 12.93
CA PRO A 13 10.07 19.88 12.75
C PRO A 13 9.79 19.03 14.00
N ASN A 14 10.71 19.01 14.97
CA ASN A 14 10.54 18.27 16.23
C ASN A 14 9.51 18.91 17.18
N THR A 15 9.14 20.17 16.98
CA THR A 15 8.14 20.84 17.84
C THR A 15 6.74 20.27 17.64
N LEU A 16 6.41 19.85 16.42
CA LEU A 16 5.13 19.19 16.11
C LEU A 16 5.08 17.75 16.65
N TYR A 17 6.23 17.07 16.68
CA TYR A 17 6.35 15.69 17.14
C TYR A 17 6.35 15.58 18.68
N ASN A 18 6.99 16.50 19.40
CA ASN A 18 7.03 16.53 20.87
C ASN A 18 5.68 16.90 21.52
N PHE A 19 4.79 17.58 20.78
CA PHE A 19 3.47 17.96 21.29
C PHE A 19 2.49 16.77 21.32
N ILE A 20 2.68 15.76 20.47
CA ILE A 20 1.87 14.54 20.44
C ILE A 20 2.23 13.61 21.61
N GLU A 21 3.50 13.56 22.04
CA GLU A 21 3.93 12.71 23.16
C GLU A 21 3.49 13.24 24.54
N THR A 22 3.41 14.55 24.73
CA THR A 22 3.15 15.16 26.05
C THR A 22 1.70 15.04 26.53
N LYS A 23 0.74 14.73 25.65
CA LYS A 23 -0.67 14.51 26.04
C LYS A 23 -0.98 13.08 26.50
N ASN A 24 -0.10 12.10 26.27
CA ASN A 24 -0.34 10.71 26.66
C ASN A 24 0.06 10.37 28.10
N ASP A 25 0.78 11.26 28.79
CA ASP A 25 1.23 11.06 30.17
C ASP A 25 0.29 11.65 31.24
N SER A 26 -0.85 12.22 30.86
CA SER A 26 -1.76 12.87 31.80
C SER A 26 -3.22 12.39 31.67
N LYS A 27 -3.46 11.14 32.09
CA LYS A 27 -4.77 10.69 32.59
C LYS A 27 -4.59 9.52 33.58
N ARG A 28 -4.32 9.87 34.84
CA ARG A 28 -4.71 9.09 36.02
C ARG A 28 -5.72 9.93 36.77
N ILE A 29 -7.00 9.57 36.71
CA ILE A 29 -8.02 10.04 37.63
C ILE A 29 -8.88 8.82 38.01
N ASP A 30 -9.07 8.73 39.32
CA ASP A 30 -9.68 7.66 40.09
C ASP A 30 -11.18 7.47 39.85
N ASP A 31 -11.65 6.28 40.20
CA ASP A 31 -13.03 5.82 40.24
C ASP A 31 -13.92 6.65 41.19
N SER A 32 -15.05 7.16 40.69
CA SER A 32 -16.32 7.17 41.43
C SER A 32 -17.53 7.45 40.53
N ASP A 33 -18.61 6.75 40.83
CA ASP A 33 -19.87 6.56 40.11
C ASP A 33 -20.69 7.77 39.60
N SER A 34 -21.45 7.44 38.54
CA SER A 34 -22.82 7.85 38.17
C SER A 34 -23.07 9.10 37.31
N ASP A 35 -23.87 8.85 36.26
CA ASP A 35 -24.65 9.78 35.41
C ASP A 35 -23.94 10.61 34.32
N GLU A 36 -23.41 9.95 33.27
CA GLU A 36 -22.99 10.64 32.04
C GLU A 36 -23.38 9.87 30.76
N ASN A 37 -24.55 10.18 30.20
CA ASN A 37 -24.90 9.79 28.82
C ASN A 37 -25.24 10.99 27.92
N ASN A 38 -25.12 12.23 28.44
CA ASN A 38 -25.33 13.47 27.67
C ASN A 38 -24.02 14.24 27.38
N ASP A 39 -22.92 13.97 28.09
CA ASP A 39 -21.62 14.65 27.86
C ASP A 39 -20.74 14.00 26.77
N PHE A 40 -21.15 12.85 26.24
CA PHE A 40 -20.41 12.18 25.17
C PHE A 40 -20.66 12.79 23.79
N ILE A 41 -21.85 13.38 23.56
CA ILE A 41 -22.22 13.99 22.28
C ILE A 41 -21.68 15.43 22.19
N SER A 42 -21.65 16.18 23.29
CA SER A 42 -21.11 17.56 23.32
C SER A 42 -19.60 17.59 23.11
N ASN A 43 -18.85 16.64 23.66
CA ASN A 43 -17.40 16.54 23.49
C ASN A 43 -16.98 16.21 22.05
N PHE A 44 -17.81 15.48 21.29
CA PHE A 44 -17.50 15.14 19.90
C PHE A 44 -17.65 16.35 18.97
N ASP A 45 -18.62 17.23 19.24
CA ASP A 45 -18.84 18.46 18.47
C ASP A 45 -17.76 19.53 18.75
N GLU A 46 -17.24 19.61 19.98
CA GLU A 46 -16.11 20.48 20.30
C GLU A 46 -14.81 19.99 19.66
N GLU A 47 -14.53 18.69 19.70
CA GLU A 47 -13.33 18.12 19.07
C GLU A 47 -13.36 18.29 17.54
N TYR A 48 -14.54 18.22 16.92
CA TYR A 48 -14.73 18.45 15.49
C TYR A 48 -14.61 19.94 15.11
N ARG A 49 -15.05 20.87 15.96
CA ARG A 49 -14.83 22.32 15.76
C ARG A 49 -13.36 22.69 15.82
N ASP A 50 -12.63 22.13 16.79
CA ASP A 50 -11.21 22.37 16.98
C ASP A 50 -10.38 21.83 15.79
N LEU A 51 -10.85 20.74 15.17
CA LEU A 51 -10.29 20.20 13.93
C LEU A 51 -10.60 21.12 12.73
N GLN A 52 -11.82 21.67 12.67
CA GLN A 52 -12.27 22.53 11.59
C GLN A 52 -11.52 23.87 11.57
N GLU A 53 -11.27 24.49 12.72
CA GLU A 53 -10.52 25.75 12.83
C GLU A 53 -9.04 25.57 12.41
N LYS A 54 -8.44 24.45 12.80
CA LYS A 54 -7.08 24.07 12.37
C LYS A 54 -6.99 23.72 10.89
N MET A 55 -8.05 23.12 10.32
CA MET A 55 -8.13 22.89 8.87
C MET A 55 -8.15 24.21 8.09
N GLU A 56 -8.86 25.23 8.56
CA GLU A 56 -8.88 26.55 7.93
C GLU A 56 -7.51 27.24 8.01
N GLU A 57 -6.79 27.08 9.13
CA GLU A 57 -5.42 27.56 9.27
C GLU A 57 -4.45 26.87 8.29
N ILE A 58 -4.53 25.54 8.17
CA ILE A 58 -3.70 24.75 7.24
C ILE A 58 -3.99 25.15 5.79
N LEU A 59 -5.26 25.27 5.40
CA LEU A 59 -5.65 25.71 4.05
C LEU A 59 -5.14 27.12 3.73
N GLY A 60 -5.11 28.01 4.73
CA GLY A 60 -4.47 29.32 4.63
C GLY A 60 -2.96 29.26 4.38
N MET A 61 -2.27 28.23 4.90
CA MET A 61 -0.85 27.99 4.66
C MET A 61 -0.58 27.32 3.30
N THR A 62 -1.41 26.38 2.85
CA THR A 62 -1.25 25.69 1.55
C THR A 62 -1.37 26.67 0.37
N ASN A 63 -2.27 27.66 0.48
CA ASN A 63 -2.39 28.73 -0.51
C ASN A 63 -1.13 29.62 -0.64
N LYS A 64 -0.26 29.65 0.38
CA LYS A 64 1.06 30.31 0.32
C LYS A 64 2.16 29.42 -0.28
N PHE A 65 2.03 28.10 -0.18
CA PHE A 65 2.98 27.16 -0.81
C PHE A 65 2.78 27.08 -2.33
N ASN A 66 1.55 27.23 -2.81
CA ASN A 66 1.23 27.22 -4.25
C ASN A 66 1.86 28.38 -5.05
N SER A 67 2.50 29.37 -4.41
CA SER A 67 3.29 30.40 -5.12
C SER A 67 4.75 30.00 -5.37
N PHE A 68 5.17 28.79 -4.97
CA PHE A 68 6.56 28.31 -5.11
C PHE A 68 6.76 27.14 -6.08
N ASP A 69 5.68 26.48 -6.52
CA ASP A 69 5.76 25.32 -7.44
C ASP A 69 5.66 25.72 -8.93
N GLU A 70 6.44 26.71 -9.38
CA GLU A 70 6.81 26.78 -10.81
C GLU A 70 7.88 25.72 -11.08
N ILE A 71 7.46 24.45 -11.16
CA ILE A 71 8.30 23.36 -11.64
C ILE A 71 8.33 23.42 -13.17
N VAL A 72 9.54 23.52 -13.71
CA VAL A 72 9.85 23.46 -15.13
C VAL A 72 9.43 22.10 -15.69
N ASP A 73 8.33 22.07 -16.43
CA ASP A 73 7.92 20.90 -17.22
C ASP A 73 8.94 20.69 -18.34
N TYR A 74 9.85 19.73 -18.14
CA TYR A 74 10.65 19.18 -19.24
C TYR A 74 9.73 18.29 -20.08
N GLU A 75 9.24 18.84 -21.19
CA GLU A 75 8.58 18.10 -22.27
C GLU A 75 9.54 17.08 -22.89
N ASN A 76 9.66 15.90 -22.27
CA ASN A 76 10.20 14.74 -22.95
C ASN A 76 9.08 14.14 -23.82
N ASN A 77 9.41 13.86 -25.08
CA ASN A 77 8.61 13.15 -26.08
C ASN A 77 8.29 11.69 -25.66
N THR A 78 7.66 11.48 -24.50
CA THR A 78 7.14 10.18 -24.10
C THR A 78 5.85 9.92 -24.85
N GLN A 79 5.85 8.80 -25.59
CA GLN A 79 4.67 8.26 -26.26
C GLN A 79 3.51 8.23 -25.26
N GLN A 80 2.48 9.06 -25.50
CA GLN A 80 1.39 9.24 -24.56
C GLN A 80 0.66 7.90 -24.35
N ILE A 81 0.85 7.27 -23.20
CA ILE A 81 0.21 6.01 -22.87
C ILE A 81 -1.29 6.28 -22.73
N SER A 82 -2.10 5.73 -23.64
CA SER A 82 -3.55 5.84 -23.58
C SER A 82 -4.13 4.79 -22.63
N TYR A 83 -4.96 5.22 -21.69
CA TYR A 83 -5.72 4.33 -20.80
C TYR A 83 -7.15 4.85 -20.62
N SER A 84 -8.06 3.95 -20.27
CA SER A 84 -9.44 4.25 -19.90
C SER A 84 -9.85 3.41 -18.70
N TYR A 85 -10.54 4.03 -17.75
CA TYR A 85 -11.19 3.34 -16.65
C TYR A 85 -12.71 3.30 -16.91
N ASN A 86 -13.25 2.08 -16.99
CA ASN A 86 -14.66 1.91 -17.36
C ASN A 86 -15.56 2.41 -16.23
N THR A 87 -16.14 3.58 -16.45
CA THR A 87 -17.08 4.22 -15.51
C THR A 87 -18.48 4.33 -16.11
N ASP A 88 -18.72 3.66 -17.25
CA ASP A 88 -19.97 3.75 -17.99
C ASP A 88 -21.12 3.03 -17.28
N ILE A 89 -20.80 2.10 -16.37
CA ILE A 89 -21.78 1.42 -15.52
C ILE A 89 -22.32 2.32 -14.39
N LEU A 90 -21.67 3.47 -14.14
CA LEU A 90 -22.03 4.35 -13.03
C LEU A 90 -23.22 5.25 -13.40
N ILE A 91 -24.14 5.42 -12.46
CA ILE A 91 -25.23 6.39 -12.57
C ILE A 91 -24.66 7.78 -12.28
N THR A 92 -24.94 8.78 -13.11
CA THR A 92 -24.28 10.11 -13.00
C THR A 92 -25.14 11.20 -12.35
N ASP A 93 -26.47 11.06 -12.34
CA ASP A 93 -27.39 12.08 -11.82
C ASP A 93 -27.85 11.75 -10.40
N LEU A 94 -26.95 11.96 -9.44
CA LEU A 94 -27.21 11.69 -8.03
C LEU A 94 -28.39 12.50 -7.48
N LYS A 95 -28.56 13.75 -7.92
CA LYS A 95 -29.65 14.61 -7.44
C LYS A 95 -31.00 14.02 -7.82
N LYS A 96 -31.20 13.72 -9.11
CA LYS A 96 -32.43 13.09 -9.59
C LYS A 96 -32.69 11.77 -8.89
N TYR A 97 -31.65 10.99 -8.62
CA TYR A 97 -31.78 9.72 -7.90
C TYR A 97 -32.34 9.93 -6.49
N LEU A 98 -31.72 10.82 -5.70
CA LEU A 98 -32.14 11.13 -4.33
C LEU A 98 -33.54 11.76 -4.26
N ASP A 99 -33.95 12.52 -5.29
CA ASP A 99 -35.30 13.12 -5.37
C ASP A 99 -36.40 12.08 -5.66
N THR A 100 -36.03 10.90 -6.18
CA THR A 100 -37.00 9.89 -6.71
C THR A 100 -37.02 8.57 -5.95
N HIS A 101 -36.04 8.33 -5.08
CA HIS A 101 -35.89 7.08 -4.33
C HIS A 101 -35.94 7.33 -2.82
N GLU A 102 -36.12 6.26 -2.04
CA GLU A 102 -35.95 6.34 -0.60
C GLU A 102 -34.53 6.78 -0.25
N LEU A 103 -34.38 7.51 0.85
CA LEU A 103 -33.08 8.00 1.28
C LEU A 103 -32.16 6.80 1.61
N PRO A 104 -30.93 6.78 1.06
CA PRO A 104 -29.97 5.73 1.35
C PRO A 104 -29.61 5.70 2.82
N ARG A 105 -29.34 4.51 3.34
CA ARG A 105 -28.86 4.34 4.72
C ARG A 105 -27.45 4.87 4.89
N LYS A 106 -26.61 4.57 3.90
CA LYS A 106 -25.19 4.87 3.91
C LYS A 106 -24.71 5.34 2.56
N PHE A 107 -23.68 6.15 2.61
CA PHE A 107 -22.92 6.57 1.46
C PHE A 107 -21.46 6.21 1.69
N HIS A 108 -20.86 5.57 0.69
CA HIS A 108 -19.48 5.15 0.66
C HIS A 108 -18.75 5.99 -0.36
N LEU A 109 -17.66 6.63 0.04
CA LEU A 109 -16.78 7.33 -0.87
C LEU A 109 -15.78 6.33 -1.45
N CYS A 110 -15.67 6.31 -2.78
CA CYS A 110 -14.74 5.48 -3.55
C CYS A 110 -13.78 6.37 -4.36
N PRO A 111 -12.88 7.15 -3.71
CA PRO A 111 -11.88 7.91 -4.43
C PRO A 111 -10.83 6.94 -4.98
N TYR A 112 -10.43 7.17 -6.22
CA TYR A 112 -9.38 6.38 -6.87
C TYR A 112 -8.40 7.31 -7.59
N GLN A 113 -7.19 6.82 -7.82
CA GLN A 113 -6.25 7.45 -8.73
C GLN A 113 -5.68 6.44 -9.71
N ILE A 114 -5.35 6.89 -10.92
CA ILE A 114 -4.58 6.14 -11.88
C ILE A 114 -3.12 6.55 -11.76
N ASN A 115 -2.29 5.66 -11.23
CA ASN A 115 -0.87 5.91 -11.10
C ASN A 115 -0.18 5.60 -12.44
N ASN A 116 0.54 6.57 -12.99
CA ASN A 116 1.27 6.48 -14.25
C ASN A 116 2.79 6.65 -14.08
N SER A 117 3.33 6.50 -12.87
CA SER A 117 4.78 6.63 -12.62
C SER A 117 5.57 5.36 -12.93
N GLY A 118 4.89 4.23 -13.15
CA GLY A 118 5.50 2.94 -13.46
C GLY A 118 5.52 2.59 -14.96
N LEU A 119 5.89 1.35 -15.28
CA LEU A 119 5.90 0.81 -16.65
C LEU A 119 4.52 0.85 -17.32
N ARG A 120 3.46 0.65 -16.54
CA ARG A 120 2.06 0.66 -17.01
C ARG A 120 1.20 1.45 -16.03
N PRO A 121 0.11 2.08 -16.50
CA PRO A 121 -0.85 2.71 -15.61
C PRO A 121 -1.57 1.65 -14.77
N PHE A 122 -1.86 1.96 -13.50
CA PHE A 122 -2.59 1.06 -12.61
C PHE A 122 -3.51 1.81 -11.64
N LEU A 123 -4.57 1.14 -11.19
CA LEU A 123 -5.54 1.70 -10.26
C LEU A 123 -5.08 1.60 -8.81
N GLN A 124 -5.34 2.65 -8.05
CA GLN A 124 -5.23 2.67 -6.60
C GLN A 124 -6.48 3.29 -5.99
N PHE A 125 -7.01 2.68 -4.94
CA PHE A 125 -8.17 3.19 -4.21
C PHE A 125 -7.76 3.72 -2.85
N PHE A 126 -8.40 4.82 -2.44
CA PHE A 126 -8.25 5.34 -1.08
C PHE A 126 -9.20 4.59 -0.15
N LEU A 127 -8.65 3.84 0.80
CA LEU A 127 -9.41 3.18 1.86
C LEU A 127 -9.05 3.77 3.22
N ARG A 128 -10.03 3.80 4.12
CA ARG A 128 -9.85 4.21 5.50
C ARG A 128 -9.66 2.99 6.39
N LYS A 129 -8.61 2.99 7.18
CA LYS A 129 -8.39 2.07 8.29
C LYS A 129 -9.22 2.53 9.48
N HIS A 130 -9.99 1.63 10.08
CA HIS A 130 -10.65 1.90 11.35
C HIS A 130 -9.63 1.99 12.49
N HIS A 131 -9.91 2.87 13.44
CA HIS A 131 -9.10 3.01 14.65
C HIS A 131 -9.08 1.70 15.46
N GLU A 132 -7.99 1.44 16.17
CA GLU A 132 -7.77 0.20 16.95
C GLU A 132 -8.86 -0.04 18.01
N SER A 133 -9.49 1.03 18.50
CA SER A 133 -10.58 0.98 19.47
C SER A 133 -11.94 0.59 18.87
N HIS A 134 -12.05 0.40 17.55
CA HIS A 134 -13.31 0.03 16.90
C HIS A 134 -13.71 -1.40 17.28
N LYS A 135 -14.89 -1.55 17.90
CA LYS A 135 -15.31 -2.80 18.57
C LYS A 135 -15.28 -4.07 17.71
N THR A 136 -15.62 -3.95 16.42
CA THR A 136 -15.82 -5.12 15.52
C THR A 136 -14.94 -5.10 14.27
N GLU A 137 -14.37 -3.94 13.95
CA GLU A 137 -13.64 -3.69 12.70
C GLU A 137 -12.28 -3.04 12.95
N SER A 138 -11.74 -3.19 14.17
CA SER A 138 -10.41 -2.70 14.55
C SER A 138 -9.37 -3.06 13.47
N ASP A 139 -8.59 -2.05 13.05
CA ASP A 139 -7.51 -2.20 12.08
C ASP A 139 -7.91 -2.76 10.70
N LYS A 140 -9.20 -2.72 10.35
CA LYS A 140 -9.68 -3.08 9.01
C LYS A 140 -9.82 -1.86 8.11
N LEU A 141 -9.47 -2.06 6.84
CA LEU A 141 -9.58 -1.10 5.76
C LEU A 141 -10.95 -1.19 5.10
N THR A 142 -11.65 -0.07 4.94
CA THR A 142 -12.96 -0.01 4.27
C THR A 142 -13.12 1.31 3.51
N PHE A 143 -14.22 1.49 2.77
CA PHE A 143 -14.58 2.78 2.20
C PHE A 143 -14.89 3.81 3.28
N ILE A 144 -14.55 5.07 3.02
CA ILE A 144 -14.97 6.16 3.91
C ILE A 144 -16.49 6.25 3.84
N THR A 145 -17.14 5.96 4.96
CA THR A 145 -18.60 5.83 5.03
C THR A 145 -19.20 6.94 5.87
N PHE A 146 -20.35 7.45 5.44
CA PHE A 146 -21.15 8.41 6.17
C PHE A 146 -22.64 8.04 6.13
N GLU A 147 -23.35 8.44 7.18
CA GLU A 147 -24.74 8.08 7.44
C GLU A 147 -25.55 9.34 7.73
N ASN A 148 -26.89 9.20 7.74
CA ASN A 148 -27.83 10.27 8.14
C ASN A 148 -27.72 11.56 7.30
N LEU A 149 -27.46 11.43 5.99
CA LEU A 149 -27.54 12.55 5.05
C LEU A 149 -28.85 12.49 4.29
N ASP A 150 -29.59 13.60 4.30
CA ASP A 150 -30.97 13.71 3.87
C ASP A 150 -31.17 14.52 2.59
N THR A 151 -30.13 15.19 2.11
CA THR A 151 -30.21 16.10 0.97
C THR A 151 -29.00 15.95 0.06
N PHE A 152 -29.19 16.20 -1.24
CA PHE A 152 -28.09 16.22 -2.21
C PHE A 152 -26.96 17.16 -1.77
N ASP A 153 -27.30 18.36 -1.29
CA ASP A 153 -26.31 19.34 -0.85
C ASP A 153 -25.52 18.87 0.38
N SER A 154 -26.16 18.17 1.34
CA SER A 154 -25.45 17.63 2.50
C SER A 154 -24.47 16.52 2.10
N VAL A 155 -24.87 15.64 1.18
CA VAL A 155 -24.01 14.59 0.59
C VAL A 155 -22.81 15.19 -0.11
N VAL A 156 -23.02 16.13 -1.04
CA VAL A 156 -21.94 16.76 -1.81
C VAL A 156 -20.99 17.52 -0.90
N ASN A 157 -21.50 18.32 0.04
CA ASN A 157 -20.67 19.07 0.99
C ASN A 157 -19.84 18.15 1.89
N LYS A 158 -20.39 17.00 2.32
CA LYS A 158 -19.64 16.03 3.10
C LYS A 158 -18.53 15.38 2.26
N CYS A 159 -18.83 15.00 1.02
CA CYS A 159 -17.84 14.44 0.09
C CYS A 159 -16.68 15.42 -0.14
N PHE A 160 -17.01 16.69 -0.44
CA PHE A 160 -16.03 17.75 -0.62
C PHE A 160 -15.07 17.84 0.57
N LYS A 161 -15.62 18.02 1.78
CA LYS A 161 -14.81 18.13 3.01
C LYS A 161 -13.90 16.91 3.23
N VAL A 162 -14.43 15.70 3.02
CA VAL A 162 -13.66 14.46 3.17
C VAL A 162 -12.53 14.37 2.14
N LEU A 163 -12.80 14.71 0.88
CA LEU A 163 -11.78 14.73 -0.17
C LEU A 163 -10.69 15.75 0.13
N GLU A 164 -11.02 16.94 0.63
CA GLU A 164 -10.03 17.92 1.10
C GLU A 164 -9.14 17.34 2.21
N VAL A 165 -9.72 16.69 3.22
CA VAL A 165 -8.95 16.04 4.30
C VAL A 165 -8.01 14.95 3.76
N ILE A 166 -8.49 14.16 2.80
CA ILE A 166 -7.68 13.12 2.14
C ILE A 166 -6.41 13.73 1.52
N PHE A 167 -6.55 14.77 0.70
CA PHE A 167 -5.40 15.35 0.00
C PHE A 167 -4.50 16.18 0.91
N LEU A 168 -5.05 16.86 1.91
CA LEU A 168 -4.26 17.49 2.97
C LEU A 168 -3.40 16.48 3.72
N SER A 169 -3.91 15.26 3.98
CA SER A 169 -3.15 14.18 4.63
C SER A 169 -1.93 13.73 3.81
N TYR A 170 -1.94 13.97 2.50
CA TYR A 170 -0.82 13.71 1.59
C TYR A 170 -0.01 14.95 1.23
N MET A 171 -0.29 16.10 1.84
CA MET A 171 0.29 17.40 1.49
C MET A 171 0.15 17.69 -0.02
N LYS A 172 -1.02 17.40 -0.57
CA LYS A 172 -1.36 17.61 -1.98
C LYS A 172 -2.52 18.58 -2.14
N VAL A 173 -2.51 19.28 -3.27
CA VAL A 173 -3.69 20.01 -3.73
C VAL A 173 -4.72 19.00 -4.20
N SER A 174 -5.96 19.20 -3.76
CA SER A 174 -7.09 18.38 -4.13
C SER A 174 -7.52 18.66 -5.57
N TYR A 175 -7.40 17.65 -6.44
CA TYR A 175 -8.10 17.64 -7.71
C TYR A 175 -8.89 16.35 -7.81
N TYR A 176 -10.21 16.49 -7.93
CA TYR A 176 -11.09 15.34 -8.09
C TYR A 176 -12.23 15.63 -9.04
N LYS A 177 -12.65 14.61 -9.78
CA LYS A 177 -13.78 14.66 -10.69
C LYS A 177 -14.79 13.59 -10.28
N TYR A 178 -16.03 14.01 -10.03
CA TYR A 178 -17.12 13.07 -9.80
C TYR A 178 -17.38 12.24 -11.07
N LYS A 179 -17.46 10.92 -10.91
CA LYS A 179 -17.63 9.96 -12.02
C LYS A 179 -19.00 9.28 -12.06
N GLY A 180 -19.75 9.36 -10.96
CA GLY A 180 -21.04 8.71 -10.81
C GLY A 180 -21.09 7.85 -9.55
N PHE A 181 -22.10 7.00 -9.46
CA PHE A 181 -22.32 6.12 -8.32
C PHE A 181 -22.90 4.77 -8.71
N LEU A 182 -22.78 3.81 -7.78
CA LEU A 182 -23.55 2.57 -7.77
C LEU A 182 -24.49 2.59 -6.57
N GLU A 183 -25.69 2.04 -6.74
CA GLU A 183 -26.56 1.69 -5.63
C GLU A 183 -26.56 0.18 -5.43
N LYS A 184 -26.48 -0.23 -4.16
CA LYS A 184 -26.57 -1.62 -3.75
C LYS A 184 -27.11 -1.69 -2.33
N ASP A 185 -28.12 -2.53 -2.11
CA ASP A 185 -28.70 -2.79 -0.79
C ASP A 185 -29.12 -1.51 -0.03
N ASN A 186 -29.64 -0.50 -0.74
CA ASN A 186 -29.98 0.83 -0.22
C ASN A 186 -28.78 1.62 0.36
N GLU A 187 -27.59 1.35 -0.18
CA GLU A 187 -26.35 2.10 0.06
C GLU A 187 -25.82 2.64 -1.28
N ILE A 188 -25.22 3.83 -1.24
CA ILE A 188 -24.67 4.50 -2.43
C ILE A 188 -23.15 4.53 -2.38
N TYR A 189 -22.49 4.11 -3.46
CA TYR A 189 -21.03 4.10 -3.62
C TYR A 189 -20.63 5.18 -4.63
N LEU A 190 -20.03 6.27 -4.16
CA LEU A 190 -19.73 7.49 -4.94
C LEU A 190 -18.29 7.45 -5.45
N PHE A 191 -18.11 7.45 -6.77
CA PHE A 191 -16.78 7.36 -7.38
C PHE A 191 -16.22 8.73 -7.76
N TYR A 192 -14.97 8.97 -7.36
CA TYR A 192 -14.23 10.19 -7.66
C TYR A 192 -12.88 9.84 -8.28
N ASP A 193 -12.61 10.41 -9.45
CA ASP A 193 -11.32 10.35 -10.11
C ASP A 193 -10.39 11.41 -9.54
N CYS A 194 -9.35 10.97 -8.85
CA CYS A 194 -8.36 11.80 -8.18
C CYS A 194 -6.99 11.76 -8.86
N THR A 195 -6.91 11.28 -10.10
CA THR A 195 -5.66 11.03 -10.82
C THR A 195 -4.75 12.26 -10.89
N ASN A 196 -5.31 13.45 -11.07
CA ASN A 196 -4.51 14.67 -11.21
C ASN A 196 -3.94 15.21 -9.89
N SER A 197 -4.34 14.69 -8.73
CA SER A 197 -3.70 15.03 -7.45
C SER A 197 -2.28 14.45 -7.33
N LYS A 198 -1.93 13.48 -8.19
CA LYS A 198 -0.58 12.87 -8.30
C LYS A 198 0.01 12.49 -6.93
N VAL A 199 -0.72 11.67 -6.15
CA VAL A 199 -0.19 11.15 -4.89
C VAL A 199 0.88 10.10 -5.22
N GLY A 200 2.14 10.47 -5.04
CA GLY A 200 3.30 9.61 -5.29
C GLY A 200 3.71 8.79 -4.08
N THR A 201 4.95 8.29 -4.12
CA THR A 201 5.55 7.52 -3.03
C THR A 201 5.63 8.35 -1.75
N HIS A 202 5.14 7.81 -0.64
CA HIS A 202 5.10 8.50 0.64
C HIS A 202 5.36 7.56 1.82
N ARG A 203 5.70 8.17 2.96
CA ARG A 203 5.83 7.46 4.23
C ARG A 203 4.44 7.16 4.78
N LEU A 204 4.23 5.93 5.22
CA LEU A 204 3.03 5.53 5.96
C LEU A 204 3.42 4.96 7.31
N GLU A 205 2.78 5.46 8.36
CA GLU A 205 2.87 4.88 9.71
C GLU A 205 1.66 3.98 9.97
N SER A 206 1.79 3.05 10.92
CA SER A 206 0.69 2.14 11.28
C SER A 206 -0.53 2.87 11.83
N HIS A 207 -0.37 4.08 12.38
CA HIS A 207 -1.46 4.92 12.89
C HIS A 207 -2.08 5.81 11.79
N CYS A 208 -1.63 5.71 10.54
CA CYS A 208 -2.26 6.43 9.44
C CYS A 208 -3.60 5.76 9.13
N ASP A 209 -4.66 6.57 9.10
CA ASP A 209 -6.01 6.09 8.82
C ASP A 209 -6.30 5.97 7.33
N LEU A 210 -5.46 6.51 6.45
CA LEU A 210 -5.73 6.59 5.02
C LEU A 210 -4.66 5.86 4.22
N TRP A 211 -5.12 4.97 3.35
CA TRP A 211 -4.27 4.06 2.60
C TRP A 211 -4.64 4.07 1.12
N LEU A 212 -3.62 4.19 0.27
CA LEU A 212 -3.72 3.88 -1.15
C LEU A 212 -3.50 2.39 -1.35
N VAL A 213 -4.48 1.72 -1.95
CA VAL A 213 -4.56 0.26 -2.01
C VAL A 213 -4.65 -0.20 -3.45
N LEU A 214 -3.87 -1.23 -3.81
CA LEU A 214 -3.91 -1.85 -5.13
C LEU A 214 -5.12 -2.77 -5.30
N MET A 215 -5.55 -2.96 -6.54
CA MET A 215 -6.63 -3.93 -6.84
C MET A 215 -6.24 -5.37 -6.48
N ASP A 216 -4.96 -5.73 -6.64
CA ASP A 216 -4.42 -7.02 -6.17
C ASP A 216 -4.60 -7.18 -4.65
N GLU A 217 -4.38 -6.12 -3.89
CA GLU A 217 -4.59 -6.14 -2.44
C GLU A 217 -6.08 -6.29 -2.09
N ILE A 218 -6.98 -5.62 -2.83
CA ILE A 218 -8.43 -5.68 -2.59
C ILE A 218 -9.02 -7.06 -2.91
N ILE A 219 -8.63 -7.65 -4.04
CA ILE A 219 -9.27 -8.86 -4.57
C ILE A 219 -8.54 -10.13 -4.17
N ASN A 220 -7.22 -10.16 -4.35
CA ASN A 220 -6.42 -11.39 -4.21
C ASN A 220 -5.94 -11.57 -2.77
N SER A 221 -5.17 -10.62 -2.23
CA SER A 221 -4.63 -10.76 -0.87
C SER A 221 -5.67 -10.48 0.20
N ARG A 222 -6.65 -9.60 -0.08
CA ARG A 222 -7.64 -9.03 0.87
C ARG A 222 -6.99 -8.38 2.09
N ASN A 223 -5.74 -7.96 1.96
CA ASN A 223 -4.94 -7.37 3.00
C ASN A 223 -3.94 -6.36 2.42
N VAL A 224 -3.66 -5.30 3.17
CA VAL A 224 -2.56 -4.37 2.88
C VAL A 224 -1.59 -4.45 4.04
N CYS A 225 -0.34 -4.85 3.78
CA CYS A 225 0.59 -5.20 4.85
C CYS A 225 -0.06 -6.25 5.77
N ASN A 226 -0.26 -5.94 7.05
CA ASN A 226 -0.96 -6.79 8.03
C ASN A 226 -2.42 -6.37 8.30
N PHE A 227 -2.98 -5.42 7.55
CA PHE A 227 -4.33 -4.90 7.76
C PHE A 227 -5.33 -5.56 6.82
N GLN A 228 -6.40 -6.13 7.37
CA GLN A 228 -7.44 -6.78 6.59
C GLN A 228 -8.33 -5.76 5.87
N ILE A 229 -8.72 -6.06 4.64
CA ILE A 229 -9.72 -5.30 3.89
C ILE A 229 -11.10 -5.87 4.19
N ASN A 230 -12.03 -5.00 4.57
CA ASN A 230 -13.41 -5.36 4.84
C ASN A 230 -14.07 -5.94 3.57
N SER A 231 -14.85 -7.01 3.74
CA SER A 231 -15.43 -7.75 2.61
C SER A 231 -16.36 -6.89 1.75
N ILE A 232 -17.00 -5.84 2.29
CA ILE A 232 -17.84 -4.92 1.52
C ILE A 232 -17.05 -4.31 0.35
N VAL A 233 -15.77 -3.99 0.56
CA VAL A 233 -14.89 -3.46 -0.49
C VAL A 233 -14.65 -4.52 -1.56
N THR A 234 -14.20 -5.71 -1.16
CA THR A 234 -13.91 -6.81 -2.09
C THR A 234 -15.16 -7.25 -2.87
N ASP A 235 -16.29 -7.37 -2.19
CA ASP A 235 -17.57 -7.79 -2.77
C ASP A 235 -18.09 -6.78 -3.78
N LEU A 236 -17.89 -5.46 -3.56
CA LEU A 236 -18.26 -4.43 -4.54
C LEU A 236 -17.56 -4.68 -5.88
N PHE A 237 -16.24 -4.91 -5.87
CA PHE A 237 -15.47 -5.10 -7.10
C PHE A 237 -15.69 -6.47 -7.74
N LEU A 238 -15.85 -7.54 -6.95
CA LEU A 238 -16.17 -8.86 -7.48
C LEU A 238 -17.54 -8.90 -8.17
N GLN A 239 -18.49 -8.08 -7.72
CA GLN A 239 -19.81 -7.97 -8.33
C GLN A 239 -19.86 -6.99 -9.50
N ASN A 240 -18.84 -6.14 -9.66
CA ASN A 240 -18.72 -5.18 -10.76
C ASN A 240 -17.32 -5.29 -11.41
N PRO A 241 -16.99 -6.41 -12.08
CA PRO A 241 -15.65 -6.67 -12.61
C PRO A 241 -15.13 -5.60 -13.60
N GLU A 242 -16.03 -4.81 -14.20
CA GLU A 242 -15.71 -3.69 -15.06
C GLU A 242 -14.90 -2.59 -14.34
N LEU A 243 -15.02 -2.51 -13.01
CA LEU A 243 -14.30 -1.56 -12.16
C LEU A 243 -12.92 -2.06 -11.69
N ILE A 244 -12.54 -3.29 -12.07
CA ILE A 244 -11.27 -3.89 -11.64
C ILE A 244 -10.11 -3.42 -12.54
N TYR A 245 -10.36 -3.25 -13.85
CA TYR A 245 -9.30 -3.10 -14.85
C TYR A 245 -9.28 -1.71 -15.49
N LEU A 246 -8.06 -1.26 -15.81
CA LEU A 246 -7.86 -0.24 -16.84
C LEU A 246 -7.82 -0.93 -18.21
N THR A 247 -8.21 -0.20 -19.26
CA THR A 247 -8.15 -0.68 -20.64
C THR A 247 -7.32 0.24 -21.51
N ASP A 248 -6.65 -0.32 -22.53
CA ASP A 248 -5.97 0.44 -23.57
C ASP A 248 -6.97 0.97 -24.63
N SER A 249 -6.46 1.66 -25.66
CA SER A 249 -7.26 2.17 -26.77
C SER A 249 -7.94 1.08 -27.62
N ASN A 250 -7.46 -0.16 -27.53
CA ASN A 250 -8.03 -1.33 -28.19
C ASN A 250 -8.97 -2.14 -27.27
N LYS A 251 -9.27 -1.63 -26.06
CA LYS A 251 -10.06 -2.29 -25.01
C LYS A 251 -9.42 -3.56 -24.43
N ASN A 252 -8.11 -3.73 -24.55
CA ASN A 252 -7.40 -4.77 -23.83
C ASN A 252 -7.16 -4.32 -22.40
N ASN A 253 -7.30 -5.24 -21.43
CA ASN A 253 -7.02 -4.93 -20.04
C ASN A 253 -5.52 -4.72 -19.82
N TYR A 254 -5.18 -3.67 -19.09
CA TYR A 254 -3.87 -3.56 -18.45
C TYR A 254 -3.74 -4.64 -17.37
N GLU A 255 -2.52 -5.16 -17.24
CA GLU A 255 -2.15 -6.06 -16.16
C GLU A 255 -2.36 -5.39 -14.79
N LEU A 256 -2.91 -6.11 -13.83
CA LEU A 256 -2.96 -5.67 -12.44
C LEU A 256 -1.60 -5.92 -11.78
N PRO A 257 -0.95 -4.90 -11.22
CA PRO A 257 0.30 -5.12 -10.52
C PRO A 257 0.08 -5.91 -9.24
N VAL A 258 1.02 -6.80 -8.94
CA VAL A 258 1.07 -7.54 -7.66
C VAL A 258 1.67 -6.66 -6.57
N ALA A 259 1.05 -6.67 -5.39
CA ALA A 259 1.62 -6.05 -4.21
C ALA A 259 2.74 -6.92 -3.63
N ALA A 260 3.96 -6.39 -3.59
CA ALA A 260 5.10 -7.08 -3.00
C ALA A 260 5.93 -6.13 -2.14
N TYR A 261 6.83 -6.70 -1.35
CA TYR A 261 7.53 -6.00 -0.30
C TYR A 261 9.03 -6.33 -0.30
N THR A 262 9.81 -5.41 0.25
CA THR A 262 11.20 -5.67 0.63
C THR A 262 11.51 -5.01 1.96
N GLY A 263 12.27 -5.70 2.81
CA GLY A 263 12.84 -5.13 4.03
C GLY A 263 14.19 -4.46 3.75
N ARG A 264 14.43 -3.29 4.35
CA ARG A 264 15.68 -2.53 4.24
C ARG A 264 16.07 -1.89 5.58
N GLN A 265 17.38 -1.69 5.76
CA GLN A 265 17.90 -0.86 6.85
C GLN A 265 17.64 0.63 6.55
N ASP A 266 17.51 1.46 7.59
CA ASP A 266 17.20 2.91 7.50
C ASP A 266 17.98 3.64 6.40
N SER A 267 19.30 3.38 6.33
CA SER A 267 20.22 4.01 5.40
C SER A 267 19.90 3.75 3.92
N GLN A 268 19.16 2.69 3.63
CA GLN A 268 18.80 2.27 2.28
C GLN A 268 17.37 2.63 1.90
N ILE A 269 16.50 2.96 2.86
CA ILE A 269 15.07 3.16 2.61
C ILE A 269 14.85 4.29 1.61
N ASN A 270 15.41 5.47 1.88
CA ASN A 270 15.26 6.64 1.00
C ASN A 270 15.81 6.39 -0.40
N PHE A 271 16.88 5.60 -0.52
CA PHE A 271 17.44 5.26 -1.82
C PHE A 271 16.48 4.35 -2.59
N VAL A 272 16.00 3.28 -1.95
CA VAL A 272 15.15 2.27 -2.60
C VAL A 272 13.74 2.81 -2.88
N THR A 273 13.23 3.76 -2.10
CA THR A 273 11.95 4.41 -2.41
C THR A 273 12.00 5.34 -3.61
N VAL A 274 13.16 5.93 -3.90
CA VAL A 274 13.35 6.83 -5.04
C VAL A 274 13.78 6.06 -6.30
N PHE A 275 14.68 5.09 -6.14
CA PHE A 275 15.36 4.39 -7.24
C PHE A 275 14.98 2.92 -7.35
N GLY A 276 13.95 2.46 -6.64
CA GLY A 276 13.56 1.05 -6.66
C GLY A 276 14.57 0.11 -5.99
N ALA A 277 14.21 -1.17 -5.94
CA ALA A 277 15.09 -2.23 -5.48
C ALA A 277 16.22 -2.49 -6.50
N GLY A 278 17.43 -2.74 -6.01
CA GLY A 278 18.53 -3.23 -6.83
C GLY A 278 18.46 -4.75 -7.05
N THR A 279 19.27 -5.25 -7.97
CA THR A 279 19.43 -6.69 -8.21
C THR A 279 20.16 -7.37 -7.06
N THR A 280 19.81 -8.61 -6.76
CA THR A 280 20.54 -9.43 -5.79
C THR A 280 21.78 -10.04 -6.43
N THR A 281 22.94 -9.91 -5.77
CA THR A 281 24.21 -10.54 -6.22
C THR A 281 24.68 -11.67 -5.31
N ASP A 282 23.99 -11.93 -4.20
CA ASP A 282 24.31 -13.04 -3.29
C ASP A 282 23.84 -14.37 -3.90
N ASP A 283 24.75 -15.32 -4.08
CA ASP A 283 24.47 -16.61 -4.74
C ASP A 283 23.46 -17.50 -3.98
N PHE A 284 23.30 -17.32 -2.66
CA PHE A 284 22.30 -18.03 -1.87
C PHE A 284 20.92 -17.39 -1.97
N GLU A 285 20.86 -16.06 -1.99
CA GLU A 285 19.61 -15.32 -2.13
C GLU A 285 19.11 -15.28 -3.58
N ALA A 286 20.03 -15.29 -4.56
CA ALA A 286 19.75 -15.29 -5.99
C ALA A 286 19.37 -16.68 -6.52
N LEU A 287 18.32 -17.28 -5.93
CA LEU A 287 17.82 -18.63 -6.23
C LEU A 287 17.60 -18.88 -7.73
N VAL A 288 17.22 -17.83 -8.44
CA VAL A 288 16.85 -17.84 -9.85
C VAL A 288 17.64 -16.79 -10.65
N GLY A 289 18.88 -16.51 -10.25
CA GLY A 289 19.77 -15.59 -10.96
C GLY A 289 19.73 -14.14 -10.44
N PRO A 290 20.60 -13.26 -10.95
CA PRO A 290 20.88 -11.95 -10.38
C PRO A 290 19.86 -10.88 -10.81
N TYR A 291 18.60 -11.06 -10.41
CA TYR A 291 17.46 -10.21 -10.77
C TYR A 291 16.91 -9.43 -9.56
N TYR A 292 15.73 -8.83 -9.69
CA TYR A 292 15.09 -8.02 -8.65
C TYR A 292 14.16 -8.88 -7.80
N TYR A 293 14.46 -9.05 -6.51
CA TYR A 293 13.72 -9.93 -5.60
C TYR A 293 12.81 -9.15 -4.66
N PHE A 294 11.59 -9.65 -4.52
CA PHE A 294 10.57 -9.17 -3.62
C PHE A 294 9.90 -10.35 -2.91
N THR A 295 9.21 -10.06 -1.81
CA THR A 295 8.59 -11.06 -0.95
C THR A 295 7.28 -10.53 -0.36
N ASP A 296 6.57 -11.35 0.42
CA ASP A 296 5.39 -10.90 1.15
C ASP A 296 5.77 -10.01 2.35
N TYR A 297 4.76 -9.42 3.00
CA TYR A 297 4.95 -8.52 4.12
C TYR A 297 5.68 -9.20 5.30
N ASP A 298 5.28 -10.43 5.64
CA ASP A 298 5.83 -11.18 6.78
C ASP A 298 7.31 -11.52 6.58
N ASN A 299 7.70 -11.96 5.39
CA ASN A 299 9.11 -12.21 5.09
C ASN A 299 9.91 -10.91 4.99
N ALA A 300 9.32 -9.83 4.49
CA ALA A 300 9.98 -8.52 4.46
C ALA A 300 10.33 -8.02 5.88
N LEU A 301 9.48 -8.30 6.88
CA LEU A 301 9.79 -8.05 8.30
C LEU A 301 11.00 -8.86 8.80
N ASN A 302 11.23 -10.04 8.23
CA ASN A 302 12.30 -10.96 8.62
C ASN A 302 13.63 -10.72 7.88
N MET A 303 13.67 -9.83 6.88
CA MET A 303 14.88 -9.59 6.05
C MET A 303 16.00 -8.83 6.77
N PHE A 304 15.76 -8.25 7.94
CA PHE A 304 16.78 -7.55 8.71
C PHE A 304 16.93 -8.18 10.09
N THR A 305 18.17 -8.28 10.56
CA THR A 305 18.42 -8.70 11.94
C THR A 305 18.05 -7.57 12.89
N TYR A 306 17.41 -7.92 14.00
CA TYR A 306 17.11 -6.97 15.05
C TYR A 306 18.39 -6.34 15.61
N GLU A 307 18.52 -5.03 15.44
CA GLU A 307 19.56 -4.22 16.06
C GLU A 307 18.89 -3.04 16.79
N PRO A 308 18.98 -2.93 18.13
CA PRO A 308 18.24 -1.95 18.93
C PRO A 308 18.41 -0.49 18.50
N LYS A 309 19.54 -0.17 17.84
CA LYS A 309 19.91 1.19 17.43
C LYS A 309 19.64 1.48 15.97
N LYS A 310 19.27 0.48 15.16
CA LYS A 310 18.98 0.68 13.74
C LYS A 310 17.48 0.70 13.52
N LYS A 311 17.04 1.71 12.77
CA LYS A 311 15.69 1.70 12.21
C LYS A 311 15.71 0.78 11.00
N ASN A 312 14.66 -0.01 10.87
CA ASN A 312 14.42 -0.81 9.69
C ASN A 312 13.08 -0.38 9.10
N GLY A 313 12.87 -0.71 7.84
CA GLY A 313 11.61 -0.42 7.21
C GLY A 313 11.30 -1.36 6.08
N ILE A 314 10.03 -1.32 5.71
CA ILE A 314 9.47 -2.09 4.62
C ILE A 314 9.06 -1.12 3.54
N ILE A 315 9.35 -1.48 2.30
CA ILE A 315 8.93 -0.74 1.12
C ILE A 315 7.98 -1.63 0.35
N ARG A 316 6.81 -1.10 0.05
CA ARG A 316 5.75 -1.75 -0.73
C ARG A 316 5.88 -1.34 -2.19
N PHE A 317 5.73 -2.29 -3.09
CA PHE A 317 5.86 -2.13 -4.54
C PHE A 317 4.60 -2.61 -5.27
N ALA A 318 4.33 -1.99 -6.41
CA ALA A 318 3.54 -2.55 -7.48
C ALA A 318 4.49 -3.28 -8.46
N LEU A 319 4.26 -4.57 -8.70
CA LEU A 319 5.05 -5.39 -9.63
C LEU A 319 4.24 -5.82 -10.86
N PHE A 320 4.78 -5.57 -12.05
CA PHE A 320 4.21 -6.05 -13.32
C PHE A 320 4.94 -7.34 -13.73
N MET A 321 4.25 -8.47 -13.59
CA MET A 321 4.84 -9.79 -13.73
C MET A 321 4.92 -10.24 -15.19
N GLY A 322 4.04 -9.78 -16.08
CA GLY A 322 4.06 -10.15 -17.49
C GLY A 322 3.92 -11.66 -17.71
N ASN A 323 4.73 -12.25 -18.60
CA ASN A 323 4.79 -13.70 -18.76
C ASN A 323 5.56 -14.34 -17.59
N MET A 324 4.83 -14.81 -16.57
CA MET A 324 5.40 -15.31 -15.32
C MET A 324 5.61 -16.83 -15.31
N LYS A 325 6.81 -17.27 -14.90
CA LYS A 325 7.10 -18.68 -14.60
C LYS A 325 6.71 -19.01 -13.15
N VAL A 326 6.16 -20.21 -12.92
CA VAL A 326 5.80 -20.68 -11.57
C VAL A 326 6.32 -22.11 -11.36
N PRO A 327 7.49 -22.30 -10.73
CA PRO A 327 7.99 -23.63 -10.37
C PRO A 327 7.13 -24.26 -9.27
N LEU A 328 6.78 -25.54 -9.41
CA LEU A 328 5.86 -26.24 -8.51
C LEU A 328 6.53 -27.33 -7.65
N ASN A 329 7.82 -27.61 -7.87
CA ASN A 329 8.55 -28.71 -7.23
C ASN A 329 7.91 -30.09 -7.48
N SER A 330 7.40 -30.30 -8.70
CA SER A 330 6.83 -31.58 -9.11
C SER A 330 7.92 -32.65 -9.24
N SER A 331 7.56 -33.93 -9.10
CA SER A 331 8.48 -35.04 -9.35
C SER A 331 9.02 -35.09 -10.78
N ASN A 332 8.32 -34.46 -11.72
CA ASN A 332 8.72 -34.34 -13.13
C ASN A 332 9.56 -33.09 -13.43
N ASP A 333 9.73 -32.19 -12.45
CA ASP A 333 10.53 -30.98 -12.64
C ASP A 333 12.01 -31.35 -12.72
N MET A 334 12.70 -30.80 -13.71
CA MET A 334 14.12 -31.05 -13.91
C MET A 334 14.95 -30.34 -12.83
N PRO A 335 15.97 -30.99 -12.26
CA PRO A 335 16.84 -30.35 -11.29
C PRO A 335 17.69 -29.25 -11.93
N ASP A 336 18.04 -28.23 -11.15
CA ASP A 336 18.95 -27.17 -11.53
C ASP A 336 20.37 -27.71 -11.71
N LEU A 337 20.82 -27.68 -12.96
CA LEU A 337 22.17 -28.10 -13.36
C LEU A 337 23.10 -26.90 -13.58
N SER A 338 22.74 -25.71 -13.10
CA SER A 338 23.55 -24.50 -13.21
C SER A 338 24.94 -24.68 -12.59
N GLU A 339 25.93 -24.03 -13.19
CA GLU A 339 27.32 -24.11 -12.69
C GLU A 339 27.40 -23.62 -11.24
N LYS A 340 26.63 -22.58 -10.90
CA LYS A 340 26.53 -22.05 -9.54
C LYS A 340 25.99 -23.07 -8.55
N THR A 341 24.89 -23.75 -8.88
CA THR A 341 24.32 -24.79 -8.02
C THR A 341 25.29 -25.95 -7.82
N GLN A 342 25.97 -26.40 -8.88
CA GLN A 342 26.98 -27.45 -8.76
C GLN A 342 28.15 -27.03 -7.88
N LYS A 343 28.64 -25.79 -8.01
CA LYS A 343 29.69 -25.24 -7.13
C LYS A 343 29.25 -25.20 -5.66
N LEU A 344 28.01 -24.79 -5.38
CA LEU A 344 27.48 -24.77 -4.01
C LEU A 344 27.41 -26.18 -3.40
N LEU A 345 26.95 -27.17 -4.16
CA LEU A 345 26.91 -28.57 -3.70
C LEU A 345 28.31 -29.13 -3.42
N LEU A 346 29.33 -28.71 -4.18
CA LEU A 346 30.71 -29.15 -4.00
C LEU A 346 31.43 -28.48 -2.82
N LYS A 347 30.91 -27.37 -2.26
CA LYS A 347 31.51 -26.70 -1.10
C LYS A 347 31.45 -27.55 0.18
N ASP A 348 30.45 -28.42 0.31
CA ASP A 348 30.32 -29.35 1.44
C ASP A 348 30.42 -30.81 0.97
N VAL A 349 31.64 -31.33 1.03
CA VAL A 349 31.95 -32.73 0.68
C VAL A 349 31.27 -33.73 1.63
N THR A 350 30.87 -33.31 2.83
CA THR A 350 30.27 -34.21 3.83
C THR A 350 28.78 -34.43 3.62
N ALA A 351 28.12 -33.58 2.83
CA ALA A 351 26.67 -33.57 2.62
C ALA A 351 25.85 -33.47 3.93
N THR A 352 26.44 -32.99 5.02
CA THR A 352 25.80 -32.96 6.34
C THR A 352 25.37 -31.57 6.77
N THR A 353 25.93 -30.50 6.19
CA THR A 353 25.62 -29.13 6.59
C THR A 353 24.18 -28.76 6.24
N ARG A 354 23.65 -27.79 6.98
CA ARG A 354 22.33 -27.20 6.72
C ARG A 354 22.29 -26.57 5.32
N GLU A 355 23.36 -25.89 4.91
CA GLU A 355 23.47 -25.25 3.60
C GLU A 355 23.37 -26.26 2.47
N TYR A 356 24.12 -27.37 2.53
CA TYR A 356 24.03 -28.44 1.52
C TYR A 356 22.61 -28.99 1.41
N LYS A 357 21.96 -29.27 2.55
CA LYS A 357 20.59 -29.79 2.59
C LYS A 357 19.61 -28.79 1.96
N THR A 358 19.73 -27.50 2.28
CA THR A 358 18.91 -26.43 1.68
C THR A 358 19.12 -26.33 0.18
N VAL A 359 20.37 -26.32 -0.31
CA VAL A 359 20.64 -26.24 -1.76
C VAL A 359 20.07 -27.47 -2.47
N ARG A 360 20.23 -28.66 -1.88
CA ARG A 360 19.71 -29.91 -2.45
C ARG A 360 18.19 -29.95 -2.51
N SER A 361 17.50 -29.46 -1.47
CA SER A 361 16.03 -29.46 -1.43
C SER A 361 15.41 -28.44 -2.39
N LEU A 362 16.17 -27.43 -2.83
CA LEU A 362 15.75 -26.39 -3.76
C LEU A 362 16.03 -26.71 -5.24
N LEU A 363 16.65 -27.85 -5.56
CA LEU A 363 17.15 -28.14 -6.92
C LEU A 363 16.10 -27.98 -8.01
N LYS A 364 14.85 -28.40 -7.79
CA LYS A 364 13.81 -28.37 -8.83
C LYS A 364 13.14 -27.01 -8.99
N VAL A 365 13.36 -26.09 -8.06
CA VAL A 365 12.73 -24.76 -8.06
C VAL A 365 13.74 -23.65 -8.35
N SER A 366 15.03 -23.93 -8.21
CA SER A 366 16.10 -23.00 -8.52
C SER A 366 16.47 -22.97 -9.99
N ASP A 367 17.07 -21.85 -10.40
CA ASP A 367 17.69 -21.65 -11.70
C ASP A 367 18.76 -20.57 -11.54
N ARG A 368 19.86 -20.89 -10.84
CA ARG A 368 20.82 -19.86 -10.40
C ARG A 368 21.57 -19.17 -11.53
N ASP A 369 21.60 -19.77 -12.72
CA ASP A 369 22.13 -19.14 -13.94
C ASP A 369 21.11 -18.19 -14.58
N GLY A 370 19.84 -18.22 -14.14
CA GLY A 370 18.81 -17.30 -14.56
C GLY A 370 18.30 -17.54 -15.98
N LYS A 371 18.33 -18.79 -16.46
CA LYS A 371 17.96 -19.15 -17.83
C LYS A 371 16.49 -18.94 -18.14
N TRP A 372 15.63 -18.99 -17.13
CA TRP A 372 14.20 -18.68 -17.27
C TRP A 372 13.96 -17.32 -17.94
N SER A 373 14.86 -16.36 -17.81
CA SER A 373 14.66 -15.02 -18.38
C SER A 373 14.72 -14.98 -19.91
N GLU A 374 15.15 -16.06 -20.56
CA GLU A 374 15.09 -16.20 -22.02
C GLU A 374 13.64 -16.25 -22.52
N ASP A 375 12.74 -16.87 -21.74
CA ASP A 375 11.35 -17.15 -22.14
C ASP A 375 10.30 -16.38 -21.33
N TYR A 376 10.66 -15.88 -20.14
CA TYR A 376 9.74 -15.28 -19.17
C TYR A 376 10.19 -13.89 -18.70
N ASP A 377 9.23 -13.07 -18.30
CA ASP A 377 9.44 -11.71 -17.78
C ASP A 377 9.63 -11.70 -16.26
N SER A 378 9.15 -12.73 -15.59
CA SER A 378 9.24 -12.87 -14.15
C SER A 378 9.10 -14.32 -13.70
N ILE A 379 9.35 -14.54 -12.41
CA ILE A 379 9.16 -15.84 -11.77
C ILE A 379 8.58 -15.65 -10.37
N TYR A 380 7.60 -16.49 -10.03
CA TYR A 380 7.01 -16.56 -8.70
C TYR A 380 7.29 -17.93 -8.07
N ILE A 381 7.84 -17.92 -6.86
CA ILE A 381 8.13 -19.12 -6.09
C ILE A 381 7.31 -19.03 -4.81
N GLY A 382 6.23 -19.81 -4.73
CA GLY A 382 5.33 -19.78 -3.57
C GLY A 382 5.90 -20.45 -2.31
N LYS A 383 5.05 -20.55 -1.29
CA LYS A 383 5.27 -21.41 -0.12
C LYS A 383 5.01 -22.87 -0.50
N ILE A 384 6.02 -23.49 -1.10
CA ILE A 384 5.96 -24.87 -1.62
C ILE A 384 6.64 -25.85 -0.67
N GLN A 385 6.18 -27.09 -0.67
CA GLN A 385 6.85 -28.18 0.04
C GLN A 385 8.07 -28.66 -0.77
N LEU A 386 9.23 -28.70 -0.14
CA LEU A 386 10.49 -29.13 -0.76
C LEU A 386 10.65 -30.67 -0.67
N ASP A 387 11.68 -31.20 -1.33
CA ASP A 387 11.95 -32.65 -1.39
C ASP A 387 12.19 -33.31 -0.02
N ASP A 388 12.51 -32.52 1.01
CA ASP A 388 12.66 -32.97 2.41
C ASP A 388 11.34 -32.90 3.21
N CYS A 389 10.22 -32.66 2.53
CA CYS A 389 8.89 -32.41 3.10
C CYS A 389 8.80 -31.15 3.97
N ILE A 390 9.81 -30.28 3.96
CA ILE A 390 9.80 -29.01 4.69
C ILE A 390 9.26 -27.91 3.76
N GLU A 391 8.41 -27.06 4.29
CA GLU A 391 7.93 -25.87 3.58
C GLU A 391 9.09 -24.91 3.32
N ASN A 392 9.13 -24.32 2.12
CA ASN A 392 10.09 -23.30 1.77
C ASN A 392 9.89 -22.04 2.63
N LYS A 393 10.60 -21.97 3.76
CA LYS A 393 10.55 -20.83 4.71
C LYS A 393 11.04 -19.50 4.14
N TYR A 394 11.68 -19.55 2.97
CA TYR A 394 12.24 -18.40 2.30
C TYR A 394 11.20 -17.75 1.37
N GLY A 395 10.23 -18.53 0.86
CA GLY A 395 9.16 -18.03 0.00
C GLY A 395 7.98 -17.42 0.78
N PRO A 396 7.10 -16.67 0.11
CA PRO A 396 7.05 -16.50 -1.33
C PRO A 396 8.06 -15.48 -1.86
N TYR A 397 8.55 -15.71 -3.08
CA TYR A 397 9.37 -14.76 -3.82
C TYR A 397 8.71 -14.36 -5.14
N TRP A 398 8.73 -13.07 -5.42
CA TRP A 398 8.50 -12.52 -6.75
C TRP A 398 9.82 -11.99 -7.28
N VAL A 399 10.19 -12.41 -8.48
CA VAL A 399 11.43 -11.97 -9.11
C VAL A 399 11.13 -11.43 -10.49
N THR A 400 11.49 -10.17 -10.75
CA THR A 400 11.28 -9.52 -12.05
C THR A 400 12.59 -9.41 -12.81
N LYS A 401 12.54 -9.59 -14.12
CA LYS A 401 13.71 -9.54 -15.00
C LYS A 401 14.24 -8.12 -15.20
N LEU A 402 13.32 -7.18 -15.42
CA LEU A 402 13.61 -5.79 -15.77
C LEU A 402 13.32 -4.86 -14.59
N TYR A 403 14.06 -3.75 -14.56
CA TYR A 403 13.92 -2.73 -13.52
C TYR A 403 12.55 -2.05 -13.59
N GLU A 404 12.04 -1.80 -14.79
CA GLU A 404 10.80 -1.06 -15.03
C GLU A 404 9.56 -1.82 -14.50
N GLN A 405 9.67 -3.13 -14.26
CA GLN A 405 8.58 -3.95 -13.73
C GLN A 405 8.23 -3.64 -12.27
N GLN A 406 9.00 -2.82 -11.56
CA GLN A 406 8.72 -2.44 -10.18
C GLN A 406 8.41 -0.94 -10.05
N THR A 407 7.48 -0.60 -9.15
CA THR A 407 7.17 0.79 -8.81
C THR A 407 7.00 0.93 -7.29
N PRO A 408 7.89 1.66 -6.59
CA PRO A 408 7.74 1.92 -5.16
C PRO A 408 6.44 2.70 -4.86
N LEU A 409 5.63 2.20 -3.93
CA LEU A 409 4.36 2.81 -3.56
C LEU A 409 4.46 3.55 -2.23
N THR A 410 4.89 2.86 -1.19
CA THR A 410 4.92 3.39 0.18
C THR A 410 6.07 2.78 0.95
N TYR A 411 6.52 3.47 1.99
CA TYR A 411 7.47 2.89 2.93
C TYR A 411 7.05 3.11 4.39
N HIS A 412 7.41 2.15 5.21
CA HIS A 412 7.00 2.05 6.60
C HIS A 412 8.23 1.90 7.47
N ILE A 413 8.43 2.84 8.40
CA ILE A 413 9.48 2.71 9.41
C ILE A 413 8.94 1.87 10.55
N ILE A 414 9.60 0.76 10.83
CA ILE A 414 9.19 -0.14 11.91
C ILE A 414 9.78 0.41 13.20
N LYS A 415 8.89 0.94 14.06
CA LYS A 415 9.25 1.31 15.42
C LYS A 415 9.39 0.01 16.21
N ASN A 416 10.60 -0.28 16.66
CA ASN A 416 10.91 -1.45 17.49
C ASN A 416 10.19 -1.34 18.84
N LYS A 417 8.91 -1.68 18.93
CA LYS A 417 8.27 -1.96 20.22
C LYS A 417 8.63 -3.39 20.60
N ILE A 418 9.38 -3.51 21.69
CA ILE A 418 9.60 -4.78 22.38
C ILE A 418 8.22 -5.34 22.76
N SER A 419 7.77 -6.37 22.04
CA SER A 419 6.76 -7.30 22.50
C SER A 419 7.48 -8.61 22.77
N THR A 420 7.95 -8.75 24.00
CA THR A 420 8.48 -10.00 24.56
C THR A 420 7.39 -11.07 24.74
N SER A 421 6.18 -10.89 24.19
CA SER A 421 5.07 -11.85 24.31
C SER A 421 4.85 -12.74 23.08
N GLU A 422 5.45 -12.47 21.92
CA GLU A 422 5.23 -13.32 20.72
C GLU A 422 6.30 -14.40 20.49
N LYS A 423 7.41 -14.37 21.25
CA LYS A 423 8.41 -15.46 21.23
C LYS A 423 8.02 -16.72 22.01
N ILE A 424 6.88 -16.74 22.70
CA ILE A 424 6.48 -17.88 23.54
C ILE A 424 5.61 -18.90 22.79
N CYS A 425 5.05 -18.59 21.61
CA CYS A 425 4.20 -19.54 20.87
C CYS A 425 4.93 -20.41 19.84
N SER A 426 6.22 -20.19 19.54
CA SER A 426 6.97 -21.00 18.57
C SER A 426 7.92 -22.03 19.18
N GLU A 427 7.93 -22.22 20.50
CA GLU A 427 8.74 -23.25 21.19
C GLU A 427 7.90 -24.35 21.87
N LYS A 428 6.60 -24.43 21.55
CA LYS A 428 5.77 -25.59 21.91
C LYS A 428 4.90 -26.01 20.73
N LEU A 429 5.51 -26.75 19.80
CA LEU A 429 4.88 -27.81 19.01
C LEU A 429 5.94 -28.85 18.63
#